data_AF-A0A351CHG4-F1
#
_entry.id   AF-A0A351CHG4-F1
#
_cell.length_a   1.000
_cell.length_b   1.000
_cell.length_c   1.000
_cell.angle_alpha   90.00
_cell.angle_beta   90.00
_cell.angle_gamma   90.00
#
_symmetry.space_group_name_H-M   'P 1'
#
loop_
_entity.id
_entity.type
_entity.pdbx_description
1 polymer ?
#
loop_
_entity_poly.entity_id
_entity_poly.type
_entity_poly.pdbx_seq_one_letter_code
_entity_poly.pdbx_strand_id
1 'polypeptide(L)'
;MNDFRKFANESFAKAMLPVVDSMDRAIESSSNDKHVDSSMVEGVNMTLKEILKIFEQFSVKRFESIGNTFDPSLHQAVMQEETDKFPENTVYKELQKGYMIHDRLLRPAMVVVSKKPENQKNKDQIE
;
A
#
# COMPACT_ATOMS: atom_id res chain seq x y z
N MET A 1 -10.14 9.47 28.65
CA MET A 1 -9.04 10.47 28.56
C MET A 1 -7.77 9.91 27.90
N ASN A 2 -7.48 8.61 28.03
CA ASN A 2 -6.29 7.98 27.40
C ASN A 2 -6.38 7.87 25.87
N ASP A 3 -7.53 7.50 25.31
CA ASP A 3 -7.67 7.35 23.85
C ASP A 3 -7.54 8.69 23.09
N PHE A 4 -8.04 9.78 23.68
CA PHE A 4 -7.92 11.11 23.08
C PHE A 4 -6.45 11.52 22.91
N ARG A 5 -5.58 11.20 23.89
CA ARG A 5 -4.14 11.45 23.78
C ARG A 5 -3.48 10.50 22.78
N LYS A 6 -3.90 9.24 22.75
CA LYS A 6 -3.39 8.21 21.84
C LYS A 6 -3.62 8.57 20.37
N PHE A 7 -4.80 9.12 20.05
CA PHE A 7 -5.19 9.45 18.67
C PHE A 7 -5.19 10.96 18.35
N ALA A 8 -4.63 11.81 19.22
CA ALA A 8 -4.62 13.26 19.02
C ALA A 8 -3.98 13.68 17.68
N ASN A 9 -2.97 12.94 17.23
CA ASN A 9 -2.22 13.22 16.01
C ASN A 9 -2.80 12.51 14.77
N GLU A 10 -3.91 11.79 14.88
CA GLU A 10 -4.49 10.99 13.80
C GLU A 10 -4.77 11.82 12.54
N SER A 11 -5.42 12.97 12.70
CA SER A 11 -5.76 13.86 11.58
C SER A 11 -4.51 14.40 10.88
N PHE A 12 -3.49 14.77 11.64
CA PHE A 12 -2.21 15.24 11.11
C PHE A 12 -1.45 14.12 10.39
N ALA A 13 -1.34 12.94 11.01
CA ALA A 13 -0.70 11.78 10.39
C ALA A 13 -1.39 11.41 9.07
N LYS A 14 -2.73 11.41 9.04
CA LYS A 14 -3.52 11.16 7.83
C LYS A 14 -3.26 12.20 6.74
N ALA A 15 -3.18 13.48 7.11
CA ALA A 15 -2.89 14.58 6.19
C ALA A 15 -1.46 14.55 5.62
N MET A 16 -0.51 13.91 6.32
CA MET A 16 0.87 13.74 5.85
C MET A 16 1.07 12.56 4.90
N LEU A 17 0.16 11.57 4.89
CA LEU A 17 0.31 10.38 4.03
C LEU A 17 0.47 10.71 2.52
N PRO A 18 -0.24 11.70 1.93
CA PRO A 18 -0.04 12.08 0.53
C PRO A 18 1.38 12.57 0.20
N VAL A 19 2.10 13.13 1.17
CA VAL A 19 3.50 13.55 1.00
C VAL A 19 4.39 12.32 0.84
N VAL A 20 4.19 11.34 1.72
CA VAL A 20 4.88 10.04 1.67
C VAL A 20 4.60 9.31 0.36
N ASP A 21 3.33 9.29 -0.07
CA ASP A 21 2.95 8.68 -1.35
C ASP A 21 3.62 9.36 -2.55
N SER A 22 3.76 10.68 -2.49
CA SER A 22 4.41 11.45 -3.56
C SER A 22 5.91 11.16 -3.63
N MET A 23 6.57 11.00 -2.48
CA MET A 23 7.97 10.57 -2.41
C MET A 23 8.15 9.14 -2.93
N ASP A 24 7.31 8.20 -2.52
CA ASP A 24 7.31 6.83 -3.05
C ASP A 24 7.14 6.83 -4.58
N ARG A 25 6.18 7.62 -5.10
CA ARG A 25 5.93 7.76 -6.54
C ARG A 25 7.11 8.37 -7.29
N ALA A 26 7.77 9.37 -6.70
CA ALA A 26 8.96 9.99 -7.28
C ALA A 26 10.08 8.95 -7.43
N ILE A 27 10.33 8.15 -6.38
CA ILE A 27 11.33 7.07 -6.39
C ILE A 27 10.97 6.00 -7.43
N GLU A 28 9.72 5.53 -7.45
CA GLU A 28 9.26 4.53 -8.43
C GLU A 28 9.42 5.05 -9.88
N SER A 29 9.05 6.31 -10.14
CA SER A 29 9.18 6.92 -11.47
C SER A 29 10.62 7.05 -11.94
N SER A 30 11.56 7.31 -11.02
CA SER A 30 12.98 7.45 -11.33
C SER A 30 13.65 6.14 -11.72
N SER A 31 13.09 4.99 -11.31
CA SER A 31 13.67 3.67 -11.59
C SER A 31 13.66 3.31 -13.08
N ASN A 32 12.82 3.98 -13.88
CA ASN A 32 12.66 3.73 -15.31
C ASN A 32 13.36 4.77 -16.20
N ASP A 33 13.94 5.81 -15.62
CA ASP A 33 14.59 6.90 -16.37
C ASP A 33 16.11 6.92 -16.11
N LYS A 34 16.87 6.62 -17.17
CA LYS A 34 18.35 6.56 -17.12
C LYS A 34 19.00 7.94 -17.00
N HIS A 35 18.24 9.02 -17.15
CA HIS A 35 18.74 10.39 -17.05
C HIS A 35 18.56 11.00 -15.66
N VAL A 36 17.91 10.29 -14.73
CA VAL A 36 17.74 10.79 -13.36
C VAL A 36 19.02 10.61 -12.56
N ASP A 37 19.41 11.66 -11.85
CA ASP A 37 20.56 11.66 -10.95
C ASP A 37 20.32 10.69 -9.78
N SER A 38 21.15 9.65 -9.68
CA SER A 38 21.06 8.63 -8.63
C SER A 38 21.25 9.21 -7.23
N SER A 39 22.07 10.26 -7.09
CA SER A 39 22.32 10.92 -5.80
C SER A 39 21.07 11.66 -5.30
N MET A 40 20.29 12.24 -6.23
CA MET A 40 19.01 12.88 -5.91
C MET A 40 17.98 11.85 -5.45
N VAL A 41 17.87 10.71 -6.15
CA VAL A 41 16.97 9.61 -5.76
C VAL A 41 17.34 9.06 -4.38
N GLU A 42 18.63 8.91 -4.11
CA GLU A 42 19.13 8.49 -2.80
C GLU A 42 18.74 9.50 -1.71
N GLY A 43 18.92 10.80 -1.95
CA GLY A 43 18.49 11.87 -1.03
C GLY A 43 17.00 11.80 -0.70
N VAL A 44 16.14 11.65 -1.71
CA VAL A 44 14.68 11.51 -1.51
C VAL A 44 14.37 10.24 -0.71
N ASN A 45 15.03 9.12 -1.01
CA ASN A 45 14.86 7.87 -0.28
C ASN A 45 15.30 7.99 1.20
N MET A 46 16.37 8.74 1.47
CA MET A 46 16.80 9.04 2.85
C MET A 46 15.75 9.85 3.60
N THR A 47 15.22 10.91 2.99
CA THR A 47 14.14 11.72 3.59
C THR A 47 12.88 10.89 3.84
N LEU A 48 12.48 10.04 2.88
CA LEU A 48 11.35 9.13 3.06
C LEU A 48 11.56 8.20 4.26
N LYS A 49 12.76 7.61 4.39
CA LYS A 49 13.11 6.76 5.54
C LYS A 49 13.02 7.51 6.86
N GLU A 50 13.44 8.77 6.91
CA GLU A 50 13.36 9.60 8.11
C GLU A 50 11.90 9.90 8.50
N ILE A 51 11.04 10.25 7.53
CA ILE A 51 9.61 10.44 7.78
C ILE A 51 8.96 9.16 8.32
N LEU A 52 9.30 8.00 7.73
CA LEU A 52 8.76 6.72 8.20
C LEU A 52 9.21 6.40 9.64
N LYS A 53 10.45 6.72 10.02
CA LYS A 53 10.92 6.60 11.41
C LYS A 53 10.12 7.51 12.36
N ILE A 54 9.81 8.73 11.94
CA ILE A 54 8.97 9.65 12.73
C ILE A 54 7.57 9.06 12.87
N PHE A 55 6.98 8.54 11.80
CA PHE A 55 5.68 7.86 11.86
C PHE A 55 5.68 6.70 12.87
N GLU A 56 6.71 5.87 12.87
CA GLU A 56 6.85 4.77 13.83
C GLU A 56 6.89 5.25 15.29
N GLN A 57 7.55 6.38 15.58
CA GLN A 57 7.55 7.00 16.93
C GLN A 57 6.14 7.37 17.40
N PHE A 58 5.27 7.78 16.48
CA PHE A 58 3.85 8.05 16.73
C PHE A 58 2.96 6.83 16.49
N SER A 59 3.52 5.62 16.45
CA SER A 59 2.81 4.35 16.21
C SER A 59 2.02 4.30 14.91
N VAL A 60 2.41 5.08 13.91
CA VAL A 60 1.90 5.01 12.54
C VAL A 60 2.76 4.02 11.77
N LYS A 61 2.15 2.95 11.28
CA LYS A 61 2.85 1.86 10.59
C LYS A 61 2.15 1.48 9.30
N ARG A 62 2.94 1.21 8.26
CA ARG A 62 2.44 0.56 7.05
C ARG A 62 2.17 -0.92 7.35
N PHE A 63 1.18 -1.51 6.69
CA PHE A 63 0.96 -2.95 6.67
C PHE A 63 1.25 -3.50 5.27
N GLU A 64 1.64 -4.77 5.20
CA GLU A 64 1.90 -5.46 3.94
C GLU A 64 0.59 -6.01 3.37
N SER A 65 0.29 -5.67 2.12
CA SER A 65 -0.90 -6.16 1.41
C SER A 65 -0.52 -7.14 0.32
N ILE A 66 0.56 -6.89 -0.43
CA ILE A 66 0.99 -7.73 -1.56
C ILE A 66 1.16 -9.20 -1.13
N GLY A 67 0.50 -10.11 -1.85
CA GLY A 67 0.52 -11.54 -1.60
C GLY A 67 -0.48 -12.02 -0.54
N ASN A 68 -1.12 -11.12 0.21
CA ASN A 68 -2.15 -11.47 1.17
C ASN A 68 -3.53 -11.56 0.51
N THR A 69 -4.43 -12.35 1.11
CA THR A 69 -5.84 -12.37 0.70
C THR A 69 -6.47 -11.00 0.89
N PHE A 70 -7.28 -10.58 -0.08
CA PHE A 70 -7.98 -9.30 0.01
C PHE A 70 -8.93 -9.28 1.22
N ASP A 71 -8.73 -8.31 2.09
CA ASP A 71 -9.55 -8.02 3.28
C ASP A 71 -10.18 -6.63 3.16
N PRO A 72 -11.52 -6.50 3.01
CA PRO A 72 -12.21 -5.21 2.92
C PRO A 72 -12.01 -4.27 4.11
N SER A 73 -11.63 -4.81 5.28
CA SER A 73 -11.37 -3.99 6.48
C SER A 73 -10.02 -3.27 6.42
N LEU A 74 -9.08 -3.74 5.60
CA LEU A 74 -7.74 -3.18 5.44
C LEU A 74 -7.51 -2.63 4.03
N HIS A 75 -8.23 -3.13 3.04
CA HIS A 75 -7.96 -2.88 1.63
C HIS A 75 -9.15 -2.23 0.92
N GLN A 76 -8.82 -1.33 0.01
CA GLN A 76 -9.73 -0.76 -0.96
C GLN A 76 -9.34 -1.29 -2.34
N ALA A 77 -10.07 -2.30 -2.84
CA ALA A 77 -9.88 -2.81 -4.19
C ALA A 77 -10.36 -1.76 -5.21
N VAL A 78 -9.46 -1.32 -6.07
CA VAL A 78 -9.81 -0.36 -7.14
C VAL A 78 -9.87 -0.99 -8.51
N MET A 79 -9.15 -2.11 -8.71
CA MET A 79 -9.10 -2.83 -9.96
C MET A 79 -8.96 -4.33 -9.68
N GLN A 80 -9.43 -5.13 -10.63
CA GLN A 80 -9.14 -6.56 -10.68
C GLN A 80 -8.34 -6.83 -11.96
N GLU A 81 -7.30 -7.66 -11.84
CA GLU A 81 -6.44 -8.04 -12.96
C GLU A 81 -6.41 -9.56 -13.10
N GLU A 82 -6.57 -10.05 -14.33
CA GLU A 82 -6.52 -11.47 -14.61
C GLU A 82 -5.08 -11.96 -14.59
N THR A 83 -4.76 -12.91 -13.71
CA THR A 83 -3.40 -13.41 -13.55
C THR A 83 -3.38 -14.82 -12.98
N ASP A 84 -2.49 -15.65 -13.52
CA ASP A 84 -2.21 -17.00 -12.99
C ASP A 84 -1.09 -16.98 -11.94
N LYS A 85 -0.47 -15.82 -11.69
CA LYS A 85 0.67 -15.70 -10.75
C LYS A 85 0.25 -15.76 -9.29
N PHE A 86 -1.00 -15.40 -8.98
CA PHE A 86 -1.54 -15.34 -7.62
C PHE A 86 -2.88 -16.06 -7.55
N PRO A 87 -3.23 -16.69 -6.40
CA PRO A 87 -4.56 -17.25 -6.18
C PRO A 87 -5.65 -16.20 -6.38
N GLU A 88 -6.87 -16.63 -6.68
CA GLU A 88 -8.03 -15.73 -6.78
C GLU A 88 -8.22 -14.93 -5.48
N ASN A 89 -8.67 -13.67 -5.60
CA ASN A 89 -8.93 -12.81 -4.45
C ASN A 89 -7.69 -12.50 -3.58
N THR A 90 -6.52 -12.43 -4.21
CA THR A 90 -5.24 -12.07 -3.58
C THR A 90 -4.81 -10.69 -4.03
N VAL A 91 -4.22 -9.90 -3.14
CA VAL A 91 -3.64 -8.60 -3.50
C VAL A 91 -2.40 -8.84 -4.36
N TYR A 92 -2.50 -8.48 -5.63
CA TYR A 92 -1.41 -8.60 -6.60
C TYR A 92 -0.48 -7.39 -6.58
N LYS A 93 -1.05 -6.19 -6.47
CA LYS A 93 -0.28 -4.93 -6.48
C LYS A 93 -0.90 -3.92 -5.53
N GLU A 94 -0.06 -3.16 -4.84
CA GLU A 94 -0.46 -1.96 -4.11
C GLU A 94 -0.24 -0.72 -4.99
N LEU A 95 -1.27 0.10 -5.15
CA LEU A 95 -1.19 1.41 -5.81
C LEU A 95 -0.97 2.54 -4.81
N GLN A 96 -1.45 2.34 -3.58
CA GLN A 96 -1.25 3.23 -2.45
C GLN A 96 -1.13 2.40 -1.18
N LYS A 97 -0.04 2.60 -0.43
CA LYS A 97 0.23 1.86 0.80
C LYS A 97 -0.82 2.17 1.86
N GLY A 98 -1.24 1.15 2.60
CA GLY A 98 -2.14 1.31 3.74
C GLY A 98 -1.37 1.60 5.02
N TYR A 99 -2.02 2.29 5.96
CA TYR A 99 -1.44 2.66 7.25
C TYR A 99 -2.40 2.40 8.41
N MET A 100 -1.82 1.94 9.52
CA MET A 100 -2.45 1.83 10.83
C MET A 100 -1.87 2.90 11.76
N ILE A 101 -2.67 3.42 12.67
CA ILE A 101 -2.21 4.18 13.83
C ILE A 101 -2.59 3.41 15.08
N HIS A 102 -1.58 2.94 15.82
CA HIS A 102 -1.76 1.97 16.89
C HIS A 102 -2.53 0.73 16.43
N ASP A 103 -3.76 0.58 16.89
CA ASP A 103 -4.69 -0.53 16.64
C ASP A 103 -5.82 -0.16 15.66
N ARG A 104 -5.81 1.06 15.08
CA ARG A 104 -6.85 1.55 14.19
C ARG A 104 -6.35 1.77 12.78
N LEU A 105 -7.24 1.53 11.81
CA LEU A 105 -6.98 1.84 10.40
C LEU A 105 -6.95 3.36 10.20
N LEU A 106 -5.79 3.88 9.79
CA LEU A 106 -5.61 5.29 9.44
C LEU A 106 -6.05 5.56 8.00
N ARG A 107 -5.63 4.65 7.10
CA ARG A 107 -5.98 4.66 5.67
C ARG A 107 -5.89 3.25 5.11
N PRO A 108 -6.90 2.76 4.37
CA PRO A 108 -6.82 1.47 3.67
C PRO A 108 -5.75 1.50 2.58
N ALA A 109 -5.17 0.35 2.26
CA ALA A 109 -4.31 0.22 1.09
C ALA A 109 -5.19 0.19 -0.18
N MET A 110 -4.85 0.99 -1.19
CA MET A 110 -5.49 0.87 -2.50
C MET A 110 -4.79 -0.21 -3.29
N VAL A 111 -5.53 -1.25 -3.68
CA VAL A 111 -4.96 -2.48 -4.21
C VAL A 111 -5.59 -2.92 -5.52
N VAL A 112 -4.80 -3.66 -6.29
CA VAL A 112 -5.26 -4.47 -7.42
C VAL A 112 -5.35 -5.91 -6.95
N VAL A 113 -6.51 -6.53 -7.16
CA VAL A 113 -6.80 -7.90 -6.72
C VAL A 113 -6.73 -8.85 -7.91
N SER A 114 -6.17 -10.03 -7.73
CA SER A 114 -6.13 -11.08 -8.75
C SER A 114 -7.52 -11.67 -8.99
N LYS A 115 -7.86 -11.82 -10.26
CA LYS A 115 -9.02 -12.57 -10.75
C LYS A 115 -8.52 -13.76 -11.56
N LYS A 116 -9.18 -14.92 -11.46
CA LYS A 116 -8.89 -16.03 -12.38
C LYS A 116 -9.37 -15.67 -13.79
N PRO A 117 -8.55 -15.89 -14.84
CA PRO A 117 -9.00 -15.72 -16.21
C PRO A 117 -10.17 -16.67 -16.50
N GLU A 118 -11.18 -16.16 -17.21
CA GLU A 118 -12.51 -16.79 -17.33
C GLU A 118 -12.52 -18.10 -18.16
N ASN A 119 -11.40 -18.47 -18.77
CA ASN A 119 -11.26 -19.63 -19.67
C ASN A 119 -11.15 -21.02 -18.98
N GLN A 120 -11.37 -21.13 -17.67
CA GLN A 120 -11.30 -22.42 -16.95
C GLN A 120 -12.61 -22.87 -16.29
N LYS A 121 -13.73 -22.15 -16.43
CA LYS A 121 -15.01 -22.55 -15.78
C LYS A 121 -15.87 -23.57 -16.57
N ASN A 122 -15.47 -23.98 -17.77
CA ASN A 122 -16.30 -24.82 -18.66
C ASN A 122 -15.86 -26.29 -18.83
N LYS A 123 -14.94 -26.82 -18.01
CA LYS A 123 -14.53 -28.25 -18.10
C LYS A 123 -14.92 -29.14 -16.92
N ASP A 124 -15.45 -28.59 -15.83
CA ASP A 124 -15.73 -29.38 -14.60
C ASP A 124 -17.23 -29.69 -14.38
N GLN A 125 -18.08 -29.59 -15.40
CA GLN A 125 -19.52 -29.96 -15.32
C GLN A 125 -19.97 -31.05 -16.31
N ILE A 126 -19.03 -31.74 -16.98
CA ILE A 126 -19.36 -32.92 -17.79
C ILE A 126 -18.30 -33.98 -17.54
N GLU A 127 -18.45 -34.73 -16.44
CA GLU A 127 -18.01 -36.12 -16.31
C GLU A 127 -18.84 -36.81 -15.21
#